data_AF-A0A8J7X6J4-F1
#
_entry.id   AF-A0A8J7X6J4-F1
#
_cell.length_a   1.000
_cell.length_b   1.000
_cell.length_c   1.000
_cell.angle_alpha   90.00
_cell.angle_beta   90.00
_cell.angle_gamma   90.00
#
_symmetry.space_group_name_H-M   'P 1'
#
loop_
_entity.id
_entity.type
_entity.pdbx_description
1 polymer ?
#
loop_
_entity_poly.entity_id
_entity_poly.type
_entity_poly.pdbx_seq_one_letter_code
_entity_poly.pdbx_strand_id
1 'polypeptide(L)'
;MDEIVVLDFGGQYCHLIARRIRDLGVYCEVMPSDTTWKELSRIEGLRGIILSGGAASVYDKGSPKPSNDLFKTDLPILGICYGHQLIAHHMGGEVKGGDSGEYGLTEMIVSKKKGILEGVKKKTPVWMNHRDIVTKLPKGFDVLASTKHSPIAAYENREVKIYGVQFHPEVTHTKDGMKILENFVEITGASRDWSMKDFIKSSVQEARDTIGKRRAIIGLSGGVDSSTAAVILDKSIGENLTAVYVDTGLMRYKETEFMEKTFSGKKMDFKVIRAAERFFNALKGETDPEKKRKIIGGLFIDIFEEE
;
A
#
# COMPACT_ATOMS: atom_id res chain seq x y z
N MET A 1 -14.43 -8.81 8.68
CA MET A 1 -14.39 -7.56 7.88
C MET A 1 -14.01 -7.98 6.48
N ASP A 2 -14.68 -7.44 5.47
CA ASP A 2 -14.34 -7.79 4.09
C ASP A 2 -13.03 -7.13 3.66
N GLU A 3 -12.21 -7.88 2.92
CA GLU A 3 -10.83 -7.53 2.62
C GLU A 3 -10.50 -7.79 1.14
N ILE A 4 -9.74 -6.87 0.54
CA ILE A 4 -9.10 -7.05 -0.77
C ILE A 4 -7.59 -7.05 -0.57
N VAL A 5 -6.89 -8.02 -1.13
CA VAL A 5 -5.43 -8.08 -1.06
C VAL A 5 -4.80 -7.58 -2.36
N VAL A 6 -3.77 -6.74 -2.26
CA VAL A 6 -2.90 -6.39 -3.37
C VAL A 6 -1.61 -7.20 -3.26
N LEU A 7 -1.31 -8.03 -4.27
CA LEU A 7 -0.03 -8.71 -4.38
C LEU A 7 0.97 -7.80 -5.09
N ASP A 8 2.12 -7.54 -4.43
CA ASP A 8 3.14 -6.62 -4.92
C ASP A 8 4.19 -7.32 -5.81
N PHE A 9 4.14 -7.01 -7.11
CA PHE A 9 5.11 -7.47 -8.11
C PHE A 9 6.26 -6.47 -8.35
N GLY A 10 6.49 -5.55 -7.41
CA GLY A 10 7.58 -4.56 -7.46
C GLY A 10 7.19 -3.27 -8.17
N GLY A 11 5.90 -2.97 -8.24
CA GLY A 11 5.37 -1.76 -8.85
C GLY A 11 5.40 -0.57 -7.89
N GLN A 12 5.80 0.61 -8.39
CA GLN A 12 5.88 1.84 -7.59
C GLN A 12 4.55 2.27 -6.93
N TYR A 13 3.42 1.76 -7.43
CA TYR A 13 2.08 2.20 -7.03
C TYR A 13 1.30 1.18 -6.19
N CYS A 14 1.91 0.08 -5.74
CA CYS A 14 1.20 -0.96 -4.97
C CYS A 14 0.46 -0.39 -3.73
N HIS A 15 1.16 0.40 -2.92
CA HIS A 15 0.55 1.08 -1.76
C HIS A 15 -0.51 2.11 -2.14
N LEU A 16 -0.41 2.72 -3.33
CA LEU A 16 -1.42 3.64 -3.83
C LEU A 16 -2.70 2.90 -4.21
N ILE A 17 -2.61 1.71 -4.82
CA ILE A 17 -3.76 0.83 -5.08
C ILE A 17 -4.48 0.55 -3.76
N ALA A 18 -3.75 0.06 -2.75
CA ALA A 18 -4.34 -0.25 -1.45
C ALA A 18 -5.01 0.97 -0.80
N ARG A 19 -4.38 2.14 -0.91
CA ARG A 19 -4.99 3.41 -0.46
C ARG A 19 -6.28 3.72 -1.20
N ARG A 20 -6.36 3.55 -2.52
CA ARG A 20 -7.58 3.82 -3.29
C ARG A 20 -8.73 2.87 -2.92
N ILE A 21 -8.43 1.60 -2.65
CA ILE A 21 -9.44 0.66 -2.17
C ILE A 21 -9.96 1.06 -0.78
N ARG A 22 -9.06 1.51 0.11
CA ARG A 22 -9.44 2.06 1.42
C ARG A 22 -10.25 3.36 1.32
N ASP A 23 -9.93 4.24 0.36
CA ASP A 23 -10.71 5.44 0.06
C ASP A 23 -12.15 5.08 -0.41
N LEU A 24 -12.35 3.87 -0.97
CA LEU A 24 -13.65 3.31 -1.34
C LEU A 24 -14.37 2.58 -0.19
N GLY A 25 -13.79 2.58 1.02
CA GLY A 25 -14.41 2.04 2.24
C GLY A 25 -14.23 0.54 2.45
N VAL A 26 -13.28 -0.10 1.75
CA VAL A 26 -12.98 -1.54 1.93
C VAL A 26 -11.59 -1.70 2.54
N TYR A 27 -11.44 -2.61 3.50
CA TYR A 27 -10.12 -2.91 4.05
C TYR A 27 -9.24 -3.53 2.97
N CYS A 28 -7.98 -3.14 2.95
CA CYS A 28 -7.06 -3.59 1.92
C CYS A 28 -5.65 -3.70 2.47
N GLU A 29 -4.99 -4.81 2.18
CA GLU A 29 -3.62 -5.10 2.58
C GLU A 29 -2.71 -5.30 1.37
N VAL A 30 -1.43 -4.99 1.53
CA VAL A 30 -0.40 -5.25 0.53
C VAL A 30 0.43 -6.44 1.00
N MET A 31 0.49 -7.49 0.20
CA MET A 31 1.26 -8.71 0.48
C MET A 31 2.32 -8.96 -0.60
N PRO A 32 3.41 -9.68 -0.30
CA PRO A 32 4.41 -10.07 -1.28
C PRO A 32 3.83 -10.86 -2.46
N SER A 33 4.39 -10.71 -3.65
CA SER A 33 3.93 -11.41 -4.87
C SER A 33 4.01 -12.95 -4.82
N ASP A 34 4.86 -13.50 -3.96
CA ASP A 34 5.03 -14.94 -3.75
C ASP A 34 4.11 -15.50 -2.66
N THR A 35 3.23 -14.68 -2.07
CA THR A 35 2.20 -15.12 -1.13
C THR A 35 1.36 -16.24 -1.75
N THR A 36 1.26 -17.37 -1.06
CA THR A 36 0.60 -18.56 -1.57
C THR A 36 -0.91 -18.48 -1.41
N TRP A 37 -1.64 -19.24 -2.24
CA TRP A 37 -3.09 -19.40 -2.05
C TRP A 37 -3.45 -19.92 -0.67
N LYS A 38 -2.61 -20.79 -0.07
CA LYS A 38 -2.81 -21.32 1.29
C LYS A 38 -2.78 -20.22 2.36
N GLU A 39 -1.99 -19.18 2.16
CA GLU A 39 -1.94 -18.02 3.06
C GLU A 39 -3.15 -17.13 2.83
N LEU A 40 -3.46 -16.81 1.57
CA LEU A 40 -4.63 -16.00 1.21
C LEU A 40 -5.95 -16.62 1.64
N SER A 41 -6.11 -17.94 1.50
CA SER A 41 -7.33 -18.64 1.85
C SER A 41 -7.61 -18.70 3.36
N ARG A 42 -6.66 -18.28 4.21
CA ARG A 42 -6.86 -18.16 5.67
C ARG A 42 -7.48 -16.83 6.07
N ILE A 43 -7.52 -15.86 5.16
CA ILE A 43 -8.15 -14.57 5.40
C ILE A 43 -9.66 -14.77 5.27
N GLU A 44 -10.36 -14.89 6.40
CA GLU A 44 -11.81 -15.20 6.44
C GLU A 44 -12.66 -14.22 5.63
N GLY A 45 -12.24 -12.96 5.55
CA GLY A 45 -12.93 -11.88 4.86
C GLY A 45 -12.48 -11.63 3.43
N LEU A 46 -11.63 -12.47 2.83
CA LEU A 46 -11.08 -12.18 1.50
C LEU A 46 -12.18 -12.18 0.42
N ARG A 47 -12.33 -11.04 -0.26
CA ARG A 47 -13.33 -10.82 -1.31
C ARG A 47 -12.75 -10.62 -2.70
N GLY A 48 -11.48 -10.23 -2.81
CA GLY A 48 -10.86 -9.98 -4.11
C GLY A 48 -9.36 -9.83 -4.02
N ILE A 49 -8.69 -9.98 -5.17
CA ILE A 49 -7.23 -9.94 -5.26
C ILE A 49 -6.84 -9.01 -6.41
N ILE A 50 -5.87 -8.15 -6.17
CA ILE A 50 -5.30 -7.27 -7.18
C ILE A 50 -3.84 -7.65 -7.39
N LEU A 51 -3.45 -7.95 -8.64
CA LEU A 51 -2.06 -8.14 -9.02
C LEU A 51 -1.50 -6.79 -9.49
N SER A 52 -0.56 -6.25 -8.72
CA SER A 52 0.01 -4.92 -9.01
C SER A 52 0.85 -4.90 -10.29
N GLY A 53 1.25 -3.70 -10.70
CA GLY A 53 2.25 -3.52 -11.73
C GLY A 53 3.65 -3.96 -11.29
N GLY A 54 4.60 -3.91 -12.20
CA GLY A 54 5.99 -4.30 -11.96
C GLY A 54 6.86 -3.87 -13.14
N ALA A 55 8.17 -3.82 -12.93
CA ALA A 55 9.13 -3.44 -13.96
C ALA A 55 9.60 -4.62 -14.83
N ALA A 56 9.30 -5.86 -14.42
CA ALA A 56 9.73 -7.08 -15.09
C ALA A 56 8.91 -7.38 -16.36
N SER A 57 9.48 -8.11 -17.30
CA SER A 57 8.72 -8.82 -18.33
C SER A 57 8.24 -10.17 -17.80
N VAL A 58 7.07 -10.62 -18.25
CA VAL A 58 6.52 -11.95 -17.89
C VAL A 58 7.43 -13.10 -18.35
N TYR A 59 8.28 -12.85 -19.35
CA TYR A 59 9.24 -13.81 -19.90
C TYR A 59 10.62 -13.77 -19.23
N ASP A 60 10.92 -12.75 -18.42
CA ASP A 60 12.23 -12.65 -17.76
C ASP A 60 12.46 -13.86 -16.83
N LYS A 61 13.68 -14.39 -16.86
CA LYS A 61 14.07 -15.49 -15.98
C LYS A 61 14.08 -14.98 -14.53
N GLY A 62 13.21 -15.55 -13.69
CA GLY A 62 13.05 -15.11 -12.30
C GLY A 62 12.07 -13.95 -12.13
N SER A 63 11.29 -13.60 -13.15
CA SER A 63 10.19 -12.64 -13.00
C SER A 63 9.22 -13.10 -11.90
N PRO A 64 8.72 -12.18 -11.06
CA PRO A 64 7.84 -12.52 -9.96
C PRO A 64 6.51 -13.04 -10.53
N LYS A 65 6.05 -14.19 -10.02
CA LYS A 65 4.84 -14.88 -10.47
C LYS A 65 4.04 -15.32 -9.26
N PRO A 66 2.70 -15.19 -9.30
CA PRO A 66 1.87 -15.73 -8.25
C PRO A 66 1.89 -17.27 -8.29
N SER A 67 1.48 -17.89 -7.19
CA SER A 67 1.18 -19.33 -7.19
C SER A 67 0.10 -19.65 -8.23
N ASN A 68 0.27 -20.73 -9.00
CA ASN A 68 -0.71 -21.16 -10.00
C ASN A 68 -2.09 -21.45 -9.40
N ASP A 69 -2.15 -21.85 -8.13
CA ASP A 69 -3.42 -22.13 -7.44
C ASP A 69 -4.25 -20.87 -7.22
N LEU A 70 -3.63 -19.69 -7.28
CA LEU A 70 -4.33 -18.41 -7.20
C LEU A 70 -5.45 -18.32 -8.22
N PHE A 71 -5.23 -18.79 -9.45
CA PHE A 71 -6.19 -18.67 -10.55
C PHE A 71 -7.30 -19.72 -10.53
N LYS A 72 -7.30 -20.63 -9.54
CA LYS A 72 -8.35 -21.63 -9.34
C LYS A 72 -9.44 -21.16 -8.36
N THR A 73 -9.29 -19.97 -7.79
CA THR A 73 -10.25 -19.38 -6.86
C THR A 73 -11.50 -18.86 -7.57
N ASP A 74 -12.63 -18.85 -6.85
CA ASP A 74 -13.87 -18.21 -7.29
C ASP A 74 -13.93 -16.71 -6.90
N LEU A 75 -12.84 -16.16 -6.37
CA LEU A 75 -12.73 -14.75 -6.03
C LEU A 75 -12.35 -13.90 -7.26
N PRO A 76 -12.90 -12.68 -7.41
CA PRO A 76 -12.46 -11.76 -8.44
C PRO A 76 -10.97 -11.40 -8.37
N ILE A 77 -10.30 -11.43 -9.52
CA ILE A 77 -8.90 -11.04 -9.68
C ILE A 77 -8.78 -9.90 -10.69
N LEU A 78 -8.14 -8.80 -10.29
CA LEU A 78 -7.79 -7.69 -11.17
C LEU A 78 -6.27 -7.62 -11.38
N GLY A 79 -5.81 -7.73 -12.62
CA GLY A 79 -4.42 -7.44 -12.99
C GLY A 79 -4.24 -6.00 -13.46
N ILE A 80 -3.22 -5.32 -12.94
CA ILE A 80 -2.85 -3.95 -13.34
C ILE A 80 -1.45 -3.98 -13.98
N CYS A 81 -1.33 -3.47 -15.20
CA CYS A 81 -0.09 -3.41 -15.97
C CYS A 81 0.63 -4.77 -16.06
N TYR A 82 1.68 -5.02 -15.28
CA TYR A 82 2.35 -6.32 -15.21
C TYR A 82 1.40 -7.44 -14.75
N GLY A 83 0.54 -7.19 -13.76
CA GLY A 83 -0.50 -8.14 -13.35
C GLY A 83 -1.48 -8.49 -14.48
N HIS A 84 -1.80 -7.53 -15.34
CA HIS A 84 -2.62 -7.75 -16.55
C HIS A 84 -1.88 -8.68 -17.54
N GLN A 85 -0.58 -8.47 -17.75
CA GLN A 85 0.22 -9.33 -18.62
C GLN A 85 0.39 -10.74 -18.05
N LEU A 86 0.63 -10.85 -16.74
CA LEU A 86 0.77 -12.13 -16.03
C LEU A 86 -0.47 -12.99 -16.17
N ILE A 87 -1.65 -12.41 -15.96
CA ILE A 87 -2.93 -13.09 -16.12
C ILE A 87 -3.10 -13.58 -17.56
N ALA A 88 -2.90 -12.70 -18.54
CA ALA A 88 -3.04 -13.05 -19.94
C ALA A 88 -2.10 -14.20 -20.34
N HIS A 89 -0.84 -14.13 -19.93
CA HIS A 89 0.15 -15.18 -20.17
C HIS A 89 -0.24 -16.50 -19.47
N HIS A 90 -0.63 -16.46 -18.19
CA HIS A 90 -1.03 -17.65 -17.44
C HIS A 90 -2.24 -18.35 -18.07
N MET A 91 -3.19 -17.59 -18.59
CA MET A 91 -4.40 -18.12 -19.22
C MET A 91 -4.20 -18.64 -20.66
N GLY A 92 -2.96 -18.65 -21.17
CA GLY A 92 -2.65 -19.12 -22.52
C GLY A 92 -2.86 -18.07 -23.61
N GLY A 93 -2.89 -16.79 -23.24
CA GLY A 93 -2.79 -15.66 -24.16
C GLY A 93 -1.34 -15.44 -24.64
N GLU A 94 -1.15 -14.37 -25.41
CA GLU A 94 0.14 -14.01 -26.00
C GLU A 94 0.54 -12.60 -25.58
N VAL A 95 1.71 -12.47 -24.95
CA VAL A 95 2.34 -11.21 -24.57
C VAL A 95 3.55 -11.00 -25.49
N LYS A 96 3.78 -9.78 -25.97
CA LYS A 96 4.93 -9.43 -26.80
C LYS A 96 5.57 -8.15 -26.31
N GLY A 97 6.87 -7.99 -26.52
CA GLY A 97 7.50 -6.68 -26.44
C GLY A 97 6.84 -5.73 -27.44
N GLY A 98 6.39 -4.56 -26.98
CA GLY A 98 5.91 -3.50 -27.86
C GLY A 98 7.07 -2.80 -28.57
N ASP A 99 6.83 -2.27 -29.77
CA ASP A 99 7.86 -1.69 -30.64
C ASP A 99 8.62 -0.52 -29.99
N SER A 100 7.96 0.28 -29.15
CA SER A 100 8.55 1.44 -28.46
C SER A 100 8.23 1.53 -26.96
N GLY A 101 7.49 0.56 -26.41
CA GLY A 101 6.78 0.72 -25.14
C GLY A 101 5.77 1.89 -25.16
N GLU A 102 4.95 1.98 -24.12
CA GLU A 102 3.98 3.06 -23.93
C GLU A 102 4.08 3.60 -22.50
N TYR A 103 4.54 4.85 -22.39
CA TYR A 103 4.85 5.50 -21.12
C TYR A 103 4.20 6.89 -21.06
N GLY A 104 3.33 7.08 -20.09
CA GLY A 104 2.68 8.36 -19.81
C GLY A 104 1.20 8.38 -20.19
N LEU A 105 0.70 9.59 -20.46
CA LEU A 105 -0.72 9.84 -20.70
C LEU A 105 -1.11 9.43 -22.13
N THR A 106 -2.01 8.46 -22.27
CA THR A 106 -2.57 8.05 -23.56
C THR A 106 -4.08 8.10 -23.59
N GLU A 107 -4.66 8.41 -24.75
CA GLU A 107 -6.10 8.23 -24.99
C GLU A 107 -6.43 6.74 -25.18
N MET A 108 -7.24 6.19 -24.27
CA MET A 108 -7.85 4.88 -24.41
C MET A 108 -9.22 4.97 -25.05
N ILE A 109 -9.51 4.04 -25.96
CA ILE A 109 -10.81 3.87 -26.60
C ILE A 109 -11.51 2.65 -26.00
N VAL A 110 -12.62 2.90 -25.30
CA VAL A 110 -13.50 1.87 -24.74
C VAL A 110 -14.48 1.40 -25.81
N SER A 111 -14.39 0.12 -26.18
CA SER A 111 -15.29 -0.52 -27.14
C SER A 111 -16.55 -1.07 -26.45
N LYS A 112 -16.45 -1.50 -25.19
CA LYS A 112 -17.56 -2.06 -24.39
C LYS A 112 -17.58 -1.39 -23.01
N LYS A 113 -18.61 -0.58 -22.74
CA LYS A 113 -18.84 0.08 -21.44
C LYS A 113 -19.65 -0.82 -20.51
N LYS A 114 -19.01 -1.87 -20.00
CA LYS A 114 -19.65 -2.83 -19.10
C LYS A 114 -18.65 -3.36 -18.08
N GLY A 115 -19.16 -3.88 -16.97
CA GLY A 115 -18.34 -4.61 -15.99
C GLY A 115 -17.28 -3.71 -15.39
N ILE A 116 -16.00 -4.09 -15.50
CA ILE A 116 -14.90 -3.29 -14.94
C ILE A 116 -14.82 -1.87 -15.55
N LEU A 117 -15.35 -1.65 -16.77
CA LEU A 117 -15.42 -0.35 -17.45
C LEU A 117 -16.84 0.25 -17.47
N GLU A 118 -17.76 -0.20 -16.62
CA GLU A 118 -19.09 0.40 -16.47
C GLU A 118 -18.97 1.89 -16.10
N GLY A 119 -19.72 2.77 -16.77
CA GLY A 119 -19.68 4.22 -16.53
C GLY A 119 -18.42 4.96 -17.04
N VAL A 120 -17.43 4.27 -17.62
CA VAL A 120 -16.22 4.91 -18.17
C VAL A 120 -16.51 5.57 -19.53
N LYS A 121 -15.87 6.72 -19.80
CA LYS A 121 -16.06 7.44 -21.07
C LYS A 121 -15.53 6.64 -22.25
N LYS A 122 -16.14 6.83 -23.44
CA LYS A 122 -15.75 6.12 -24.68
C LYS A 122 -14.29 6.43 -25.06
N LYS A 123 -13.87 7.67 -24.86
CA LYS A 123 -12.49 8.13 -24.97
C LYS A 123 -12.11 8.71 -23.62
N THR A 124 -11.05 8.21 -23.01
CA THR A 124 -10.61 8.68 -21.69
C THR A 124 -9.10 8.61 -21.59
N PRO A 125 -8.43 9.60 -20.99
CA PRO A 125 -6.98 9.53 -20.81
C PRO A 125 -6.63 8.58 -19.65
N VAL A 126 -5.65 7.73 -19.89
CA VAL A 126 -5.13 6.73 -18.95
C VAL A 126 -3.61 6.86 -18.83
N TRP A 127 -3.06 6.41 -17.70
CA TRP A 127 -1.62 6.37 -17.48
C TRP A 127 -1.03 5.00 -17.82
N MET A 128 -0.31 4.93 -18.94
CA MET A 128 0.41 3.73 -19.38
C MET A 128 1.83 3.74 -18.84
N ASN A 129 2.34 2.55 -18.50
CA ASN A 129 3.72 2.36 -18.07
C ASN A 129 4.18 0.93 -18.35
N HIS A 130 4.31 0.57 -19.63
CA HIS A 130 4.63 -0.80 -20.01
C HIS A 130 5.53 -0.86 -21.25
N ARG A 131 6.35 -1.90 -21.30
CA ARG A 131 7.07 -2.28 -22.51
C ARG A 131 6.27 -3.32 -23.30
N ASP A 132 5.85 -4.36 -22.59
CA ASP A 132 5.14 -5.48 -23.19
C ASP A 132 3.66 -5.16 -23.36
N ILE A 133 3.00 -5.84 -24.29
CA ILE A 133 1.58 -5.72 -24.59
C ILE A 133 0.95 -7.09 -24.73
N VAL A 134 -0.30 -7.22 -24.31
CA VAL A 134 -1.12 -8.39 -24.60
C VAL A 134 -1.65 -8.26 -26.04
N THR A 135 -1.35 -9.25 -26.87
CA THR A 135 -1.75 -9.27 -28.30
C THR A 135 -2.82 -10.30 -28.59
N LYS A 136 -2.95 -11.34 -27.76
CA LYS A 136 -3.97 -12.37 -27.88
C LYS A 136 -4.45 -12.82 -26.51
N LEU A 137 -5.75 -13.06 -26.41
CA LEU A 137 -6.38 -13.68 -25.25
C LEU A 137 -6.99 -15.03 -25.65
N PRO A 138 -7.10 -15.99 -24.72
CA PRO A 138 -7.80 -17.24 -24.95
C PRO A 138 -9.32 -17.01 -25.12
N LYS A 139 -10.02 -18.04 -25.59
CA LYS A 139 -11.49 -18.00 -25.75
C LYS A 139 -12.18 -17.74 -24.41
N GLY A 140 -13.25 -16.95 -24.42
CA GLY A 140 -14.04 -16.60 -23.23
C GLY A 140 -13.73 -15.22 -22.65
N PHE A 141 -12.62 -14.60 -23.06
CA PHE A 141 -12.30 -13.23 -22.69
C PHE A 141 -12.90 -12.21 -23.65
N ASP A 142 -13.51 -11.17 -23.09
CA ASP A 142 -13.98 -9.99 -23.79
C ASP A 142 -12.91 -8.89 -23.74
N VAL A 143 -12.43 -8.44 -24.91
CA VAL A 143 -11.65 -7.20 -25.01
C VAL A 143 -12.60 -6.01 -24.86
N LEU A 144 -12.28 -5.11 -23.93
CA LEU A 144 -13.13 -3.98 -23.55
C LEU A 144 -12.59 -2.63 -24.02
N ALA A 145 -11.28 -2.50 -24.18
CA ALA A 145 -10.64 -1.25 -24.59
C ALA A 145 -9.30 -1.48 -25.29
N SER A 146 -8.85 -0.46 -26.04
CA SER A 146 -7.57 -0.43 -26.75
C SER A 146 -6.97 0.98 -26.73
N THR A 147 -5.67 1.09 -26.95
CA THR A 147 -4.98 2.34 -27.30
C THR A 147 -4.39 2.23 -28.70
N LYS A 148 -3.69 3.28 -29.15
CA LYS A 148 -2.96 3.26 -30.41
C LYS A 148 -1.87 2.16 -30.46
N HIS A 149 -1.24 1.84 -29.32
CA HIS A 149 -0.10 0.93 -29.25
C HIS A 149 -0.38 -0.35 -28.45
N SER A 150 -1.49 -0.41 -27.70
CA SER A 150 -1.94 -1.59 -26.98
C SER A 150 -3.33 -2.02 -27.48
N PRO A 151 -3.42 -3.07 -28.33
CA PRO A 151 -4.70 -3.51 -28.89
C PRO A 151 -5.65 -4.08 -27.83
N ILE A 152 -5.11 -4.51 -26.68
CA ILE A 152 -5.86 -5.05 -25.55
C ILE A 152 -5.45 -4.25 -24.31
N ALA A 153 -6.03 -3.05 -24.16
CA ALA A 153 -5.77 -2.18 -23.02
C ALA A 153 -6.61 -2.57 -21.78
N ALA A 154 -7.74 -3.25 -21.99
CA ALA A 154 -8.54 -3.82 -20.93
C ALA A 154 -9.30 -5.07 -21.41
N TYR A 155 -9.45 -6.06 -20.54
CA TYR A 155 -10.24 -7.25 -20.79
C TYR A 155 -10.97 -7.73 -19.53
N GLU A 156 -11.99 -8.57 -19.73
CA GLU A 156 -12.63 -9.32 -18.65
C GLU A 156 -13.07 -10.72 -19.10
N ASN A 157 -13.15 -11.63 -18.15
CA ASN A 157 -13.90 -12.88 -18.25
C ASN A 157 -14.73 -13.02 -16.97
N ARG A 158 -16.06 -12.89 -17.09
CA ARG A 158 -16.98 -12.89 -15.95
C ARG A 158 -17.26 -14.28 -15.39
N GLU A 159 -17.12 -15.33 -16.20
CA GLU A 159 -17.35 -16.71 -15.77
C GLU A 159 -16.30 -17.12 -14.73
N VAL A 160 -15.04 -16.76 -14.97
CA VAL A 160 -13.92 -17.00 -14.03
C VAL A 160 -13.51 -15.76 -13.23
N LYS A 161 -14.31 -14.68 -13.29
CA LYS A 161 -14.13 -13.41 -12.54
C LYS A 161 -12.71 -12.81 -12.65
N ILE A 162 -12.15 -12.80 -13.85
CA ILE A 162 -10.82 -12.24 -14.12
C ILE A 162 -10.93 -10.97 -14.92
N TYR A 163 -10.18 -9.95 -14.50
CA TYR A 163 -10.17 -8.62 -15.08
C TYR A 163 -8.71 -8.18 -15.26
N GLY A 164 -8.46 -7.40 -16.30
CA GLY A 164 -7.12 -6.86 -16.54
C GLY A 164 -7.18 -5.48 -17.17
N VAL A 165 -6.31 -4.59 -16.71
CA VAL A 165 -6.09 -3.27 -17.29
C VAL A 165 -4.59 -3.03 -17.49
N GLN A 166 -4.19 -2.57 -18.68
CA GLN A 166 -2.79 -2.35 -19.03
C GLN A 166 -2.24 -1.02 -18.45
N PHE A 167 -3.13 -0.13 -18.03
CA PHE A 167 -2.85 1.18 -17.44
C PHE A 167 -3.05 1.16 -15.91
N HIS A 168 -2.65 2.24 -15.24
CA HIS A 168 -2.75 2.41 -13.79
C HIS A 168 -4.01 3.20 -13.39
N PRO A 169 -5.11 2.56 -12.95
CA PRO A 169 -6.32 3.26 -12.50
C PRO A 169 -6.16 3.99 -11.16
N GLU A 170 -5.13 3.67 -10.38
CA GLU A 170 -4.87 4.21 -9.05
C GLU A 170 -4.25 5.63 -9.06
N VAL A 171 -3.66 6.03 -10.19
CA VAL A 171 -3.02 7.34 -10.36
C VAL A 171 -3.99 8.39 -10.89
N THR A 172 -3.77 9.65 -10.50
CA THR A 172 -4.65 10.79 -10.84
C THR A 172 -4.68 11.14 -12.33
N HIS A 173 -3.68 10.71 -13.09
CA HIS A 173 -3.61 10.90 -14.54
C HIS A 173 -4.68 10.10 -15.28
N THR A 174 -5.12 8.96 -14.72
CA THR A 174 -6.23 8.16 -15.25
C THR A 174 -7.54 8.75 -14.78
N LYS A 175 -8.22 9.52 -15.65
CA LYS A 175 -9.36 10.37 -15.25
C LYS A 175 -10.54 9.59 -14.64
N ASP A 176 -10.86 8.44 -15.21
CA ASP A 176 -11.94 7.57 -14.73
C ASP A 176 -11.40 6.42 -13.84
N GLY A 177 -10.17 6.53 -13.33
CA GLY A 177 -9.48 5.44 -12.63
C GLY A 177 -10.16 5.00 -11.33
N MET A 178 -10.62 5.96 -10.52
CA MET A 178 -11.41 5.65 -9.31
C MET A 178 -12.71 4.93 -9.65
N LYS A 179 -13.35 5.25 -10.79
CA LYS A 179 -14.57 4.55 -11.21
C LYS A 179 -14.29 3.08 -11.56
N ILE A 180 -13.16 2.81 -12.19
CA ILE A 180 -12.71 1.45 -12.51
C ILE A 180 -12.45 0.63 -11.23
N LEU A 181 -11.77 1.23 -10.25
CA LEU A 181 -11.55 0.57 -8.94
C LEU A 181 -12.85 0.38 -8.17
N GLU A 182 -13.78 1.35 -8.25
CA GLU A 182 -15.12 1.22 -7.67
C GLU A 182 -15.88 0.03 -8.29
N ASN A 183 -15.87 -0.09 -9.61
CA ASN A 183 -16.49 -1.23 -10.30
C ASN A 183 -15.87 -2.57 -9.85
N PHE A 184 -14.55 -2.63 -9.64
CA PHE A 184 -13.91 -3.83 -9.10
C PHE A 184 -14.40 -4.15 -7.69
N VAL A 185 -14.45 -3.16 -6.79
CA VAL A 185 -15.01 -3.33 -5.44
C VAL A 185 -16.45 -3.84 -5.51
N GLU A 186 -17.29 -3.30 -6.39
CA GLU A 186 -18.66 -3.79 -6.60
C GLU A 186 -18.70 -5.24 -7.08
N ILE A 187 -17.81 -5.62 -8.01
CA ILE A 187 -17.66 -7.00 -8.50
C ILE A 187 -17.27 -7.97 -7.38
N THR A 188 -16.43 -7.55 -6.43
CA THR A 188 -16.06 -8.38 -5.26
C THR A 188 -17.22 -8.60 -4.29
N GLY A 189 -18.24 -7.73 -4.32
CA GLY A 189 -19.33 -7.74 -3.35
C GLY A 189 -18.90 -7.36 -1.93
N ALA A 190 -17.70 -6.80 -1.76
CA ALA A 190 -17.17 -6.41 -0.46
C ALA A 190 -18.02 -5.31 0.19
N SER A 191 -18.28 -5.44 1.49
CA SER A 191 -18.93 -4.38 2.27
C SER A 191 -18.03 -3.14 2.37
N ARG A 192 -18.62 -1.96 2.18
CA ARG A 192 -17.94 -0.65 2.36
C ARG A 192 -18.04 -0.17 3.82
N ASP A 193 -17.71 -1.05 4.75
CA ASP A 193 -17.84 -0.80 6.19
C ASP A 193 -16.52 -0.42 6.87
N TRP A 194 -15.41 -0.40 6.11
CA TRP A 194 -14.12 0.01 6.65
C TRP A 194 -14.06 1.53 6.77
N SER A 195 -13.67 1.99 7.95
CA SER A 195 -13.36 3.38 8.21
C SER A 195 -12.13 3.52 9.09
N MET A 196 -11.44 4.65 8.97
CA MET A 196 -10.33 4.99 9.89
C MET A 196 -10.76 5.02 11.36
N LYS A 197 -12.04 5.26 11.66
CA LYS A 197 -12.54 5.22 13.04
C LYS A 197 -12.53 3.81 13.60
N ASP A 198 -12.90 2.83 12.78
CA ASP A 198 -12.93 1.42 13.20
C ASP A 198 -11.53 0.83 13.23
N PHE A 199 -10.63 1.30 12.36
CA PHE A 199 -9.19 1.01 12.46
C PHE A 199 -8.60 1.47 13.80
N ILE A 200 -8.92 2.70 14.26
CA ILE A 200 -8.45 3.18 15.56
C ILE A 200 -8.98 2.31 16.71
N LYS A 201 -10.27 1.94 16.68
CA LYS A 201 -10.87 1.10 17.72
C LYS A 201 -10.20 -0.28 17.79
N SER A 202 -10.05 -0.93 16.64
CA SER A 202 -9.40 -2.25 16.53
C SER A 202 -7.93 -2.19 16.97
N SER A 203 -7.16 -1.20 16.51
CA SER A 203 -5.77 -1.01 16.92
C SER A 203 -5.60 -0.82 18.43
N VAL A 204 -6.50 -0.04 19.06
CA VAL A 204 -6.49 0.16 20.52
C VAL A 204 -6.81 -1.14 21.26
N GLN A 205 -7.76 -1.92 20.75
CA GLN A 205 -8.14 -3.20 21.35
C GLN A 205 -7.03 -4.24 21.19
N GLU A 206 -6.46 -4.38 19.99
CA GLU A 206 -5.34 -5.27 19.71
C GLU A 206 -4.12 -4.96 20.58
N ALA A 207 -3.74 -3.69 20.69
CA ALA A 207 -2.64 -3.26 21.56
C ALA A 207 -2.93 -3.60 23.03
N ARG A 208 -4.17 -3.39 23.50
CA ARG A 208 -4.59 -3.75 24.86
C ARG A 208 -4.51 -5.26 25.11
N ASP A 209 -5.00 -6.08 24.19
CA ASP A 209 -5.04 -7.53 24.34
C ASP A 209 -3.63 -8.13 24.26
N THR A 210 -2.79 -7.60 23.37
CA THR A 210 -1.40 -8.04 23.20
C THR A 210 -0.54 -7.68 24.41
N ILE A 211 -0.61 -6.45 24.91
CA ILE A 211 0.23 -5.99 26.02
C ILE A 211 -0.32 -6.50 27.35
N GLY A 212 -1.64 -6.52 27.50
CA GLY A 212 -2.34 -6.90 28.72
C GLY A 212 -2.03 -5.93 29.87
N LYS A 213 -1.57 -6.48 30.99
CA LYS A 213 -1.20 -5.71 32.20
C LYS A 213 0.28 -5.33 32.28
N ARG A 214 1.07 -5.64 31.24
CA ARG A 214 2.50 -5.34 31.22
C ARG A 214 2.74 -3.85 31.00
N ARG A 215 3.92 -3.37 31.37
CA ARG A 215 4.39 -2.03 31.02
C ARG A 215 4.99 -2.02 29.62
N ALA A 216 4.89 -0.88 28.95
CA ALA A 216 5.52 -0.64 27.65
C ALA A 216 6.27 0.70 27.69
N ILE A 217 7.33 0.80 26.90
CA ILE A 217 8.10 2.03 26.69
C ILE A 217 8.05 2.43 25.21
N ILE A 218 7.97 3.72 24.92
CA ILE A 218 8.05 4.26 23.56
C ILE A 218 8.96 5.48 23.48
N GLY A 219 9.84 5.50 22.48
CA GLY A 219 10.60 6.69 22.12
C GLY A 219 9.76 7.65 21.28
N LEU A 220 9.54 8.87 21.78
CA LEU A 220 8.90 9.96 21.06
C LEU A 220 9.97 10.82 20.39
N SER A 221 9.85 11.00 19.07
CA SER A 221 10.73 11.88 18.29
C SER A 221 10.11 13.24 17.96
N GLY A 222 8.79 13.39 18.17
CA GLY A 222 7.99 14.50 17.63
C GLY A 222 7.47 14.25 16.21
N GLY A 223 7.86 13.14 15.58
CA GLY A 223 7.28 12.70 14.32
C GLY A 223 5.82 12.26 14.45
N VAL A 224 5.08 12.31 13.35
CA VAL A 224 3.66 11.91 13.30
C VAL A 224 3.48 10.43 13.70
N ASP A 225 4.40 9.56 13.29
CA ASP A 225 4.32 8.11 13.54
C ASP A 225 4.43 7.78 15.03
N SER A 226 5.55 8.18 15.67
CA SER A 226 5.75 7.94 17.10
C SER A 226 4.68 8.60 17.95
N SER A 227 4.23 9.80 17.56
CA SER A 227 3.19 10.53 18.29
C SER A 227 1.83 9.83 18.18
N THR A 228 1.49 9.31 17.00
CA THR A 228 0.23 8.57 16.79
C THR A 228 0.27 7.24 17.52
N ALA A 229 1.38 6.51 17.44
CA ALA A 229 1.59 5.27 18.19
C ALA A 229 1.46 5.49 19.70
N ALA A 230 2.09 6.54 20.25
CA ALA A 230 1.98 6.89 21.66
C ALA A 230 0.53 7.20 22.07
N VAL A 231 -0.23 7.92 21.25
CA VAL A 231 -1.65 8.21 21.53
C VAL A 231 -2.53 6.95 21.46
N ILE A 232 -2.26 6.03 20.53
CA ILE A 232 -2.96 4.73 20.47
C ILE A 232 -2.65 3.92 21.74
N LEU A 233 -1.37 3.83 22.13
CA LEU A 233 -0.96 3.08 23.32
C LEU A 233 -1.48 3.72 24.62
N ASP A 234 -1.49 5.05 24.73
CA ASP A 234 -2.08 5.78 25.86
C ASP A 234 -3.57 5.46 26.03
N LYS A 235 -4.33 5.37 24.93
CA LYS A 235 -5.73 4.92 24.96
C LYS A 235 -5.88 3.43 25.31
N SER A 236 -4.86 2.64 25.01
CA SER A 236 -4.88 1.17 25.18
C SER A 236 -4.55 0.77 26.62
N ILE A 237 -3.43 1.26 27.14
CA ILE A 237 -2.81 0.83 28.41
C ILE A 237 -2.55 1.98 29.40
N GLY A 238 -2.74 3.24 29.00
CA GLY A 238 -2.66 4.41 29.89
C GLY A 238 -1.36 4.50 30.69
N GLU A 239 -1.48 4.51 32.01
CA GLU A 239 -0.37 4.66 32.98
C GLU A 239 0.71 3.58 32.87
N ASN A 240 0.41 2.44 32.23
CA ASN A 240 1.41 1.39 31.97
C ASN A 240 2.34 1.73 30.79
N LEU A 241 2.09 2.84 30.07
CA LEU A 241 2.96 3.36 29.03
C LEU A 241 3.90 4.44 29.61
N THR A 242 5.20 4.26 29.41
CA THR A 242 6.20 5.32 29.58
C THR A 242 6.63 5.83 28.21
N ALA A 243 6.44 7.11 27.94
CA ALA A 243 6.80 7.74 26.69
C ALA A 243 7.97 8.71 26.92
N VAL A 244 9.11 8.43 26.30
CA VAL A 244 10.36 9.17 26.51
C VAL A 244 10.65 10.01 25.28
N TYR A 245 10.72 11.32 25.45
CA TYR A 245 11.14 12.27 24.43
C TYR A 245 12.51 12.85 24.79
N VAL A 246 13.52 12.62 23.94
CA VAL A 246 14.88 13.15 24.13
C VAL A 246 15.03 14.44 23.32
N ASP A 247 15.05 15.56 24.02
CA ASP A 247 15.43 16.84 23.44
C ASP A 247 16.95 16.88 23.26
N THR A 248 17.36 16.57 22.03
CA THR A 248 18.77 16.55 21.61
C THR A 248 19.38 17.95 21.49
N GLY A 249 18.59 19.03 21.61
CA GLY A 249 19.00 20.39 21.26
C GLY A 249 19.09 20.66 19.76
N LEU A 250 18.90 19.65 18.91
CA LEU A 250 18.89 19.75 17.44
C LEU A 250 17.46 19.88 16.87
N MET A 251 16.49 20.17 17.74
CA MET A 251 15.07 20.28 17.39
C MET A 251 14.76 21.62 16.73
N ARG A 252 13.59 21.75 16.09
CA ARG A 252 13.15 23.05 15.57
C ARG A 252 12.76 23.99 16.71
N TYR A 253 12.72 25.28 16.39
CA TYR A 253 12.27 26.31 17.32
C TYR A 253 10.91 25.95 17.94
N LYS A 254 10.89 25.87 19.28
CA LYS A 254 9.71 25.56 20.11
C LYS A 254 9.09 24.17 19.94
N GLU A 255 9.81 23.23 19.35
CA GLU A 255 9.30 21.87 19.13
C GLU A 255 9.10 21.11 20.45
N THR A 256 10.04 21.24 21.40
CA THR A 256 9.93 20.59 22.72
C THR A 256 8.75 21.12 23.53
N GLU A 257 8.51 22.43 23.54
CA GLU A 257 7.36 23.03 24.22
C GLU A 257 6.02 22.61 23.58
N PHE A 258 6.01 22.45 22.26
CA PHE A 258 4.86 21.90 21.55
C PHE A 258 4.59 20.45 21.97
N MET A 259 5.63 19.63 22.09
CA MET A 259 5.52 18.24 22.56
C MET A 259 5.01 18.16 24.00
N GLU A 260 5.61 18.92 24.91
CA GLU A 260 5.15 19.05 26.30
C GLU A 260 3.67 19.42 26.38
N LYS A 261 3.23 20.43 25.61
CA LYS A 261 1.83 20.83 25.57
C LYS A 261 0.90 19.75 25.00
N THR A 262 1.34 19.04 23.96
CA THR A 262 0.53 18.04 23.25
C THR A 262 0.27 16.80 24.09
N PHE A 263 1.27 16.38 24.86
CA PHE A 263 1.23 15.19 25.69
C PHE A 263 0.89 15.48 27.16
N SER A 264 0.79 16.76 27.54
CA SER A 264 0.24 17.18 28.83
C SER A 264 -1.19 16.65 29.03
N GLY A 265 -1.46 16.08 30.21
CA GLY A 265 -2.78 15.55 30.58
C GLY A 265 -3.15 14.21 29.93
N LYS A 266 -2.21 13.55 29.24
CA LYS A 266 -2.34 12.13 28.86
C LYS A 266 -2.14 11.24 30.09
N LYS A 267 -2.59 9.98 30.00
CA LYS A 267 -2.48 9.02 31.11
C LYS A 267 -1.11 8.38 31.18
N MET A 268 -0.43 8.25 30.05
CA MET A 268 0.94 7.77 29.98
C MET A 268 1.89 8.64 30.79
N ASP A 269 2.93 8.00 31.32
CA ASP A 269 4.06 8.66 31.95
C ASP A 269 4.96 9.30 30.87
N PHE A 270 4.78 10.60 30.62
CA PHE A 270 5.53 11.33 29.61
C PHE A 270 6.78 12.00 30.19
N LYS A 271 7.95 11.52 29.80
CA LYS A 271 9.26 12.01 30.23
C LYS A 271 9.92 12.84 29.13
N VAL A 272 10.40 14.03 29.47
CA VAL A 272 11.22 14.88 28.60
C VAL A 272 12.64 14.93 29.13
N ILE A 273 13.59 14.38 28.38
CA ILE A 273 15.02 14.41 28.71
C ILE A 273 15.66 15.56 27.92
N ARG A 274 16.15 16.57 28.63
CA ARG A 274 16.88 17.68 28.01
C ARG A 274 18.37 17.35 27.96
N ALA A 275 18.84 16.96 26.78
CA ALA A 275 20.20 16.43 26.59
C ALA A 275 21.07 17.28 25.64
N ALA A 276 20.65 18.51 25.32
CA ALA A 276 21.32 19.40 24.37
C ALA A 276 22.84 19.50 24.57
N GLU A 277 23.30 19.71 25.82
CA GLU A 277 24.73 19.81 26.10
C GLU A 277 25.50 18.52 25.79
N ARG A 278 24.93 17.34 26.06
CA ARG A 278 25.56 16.05 25.74
C ARG A 278 25.76 15.92 24.23
N PHE A 279 24.73 16.23 23.44
CA PHE A 279 24.81 16.17 21.98
C PHE A 279 25.75 17.22 21.39
N PHE A 280 25.71 18.47 21.87
CA PHE A 280 26.60 19.53 21.38
C PHE A 280 28.07 19.23 21.69
N ASN A 281 28.36 18.70 22.88
CA ASN A 281 29.72 18.29 23.25
C ASN A 281 30.21 17.13 22.40
N ALA A 282 29.37 16.10 22.18
CA ALA A 282 29.72 14.95 21.36
C ALA A 282 29.93 15.30 19.87
N LEU A 283 29.24 16.34 19.36
CA LEU A 283 29.34 16.78 17.98
C LEU A 283 30.42 17.85 17.74
N LYS A 284 31.10 18.30 18.80
CA LYS A 284 32.05 19.41 18.72
C LYS A 284 33.21 19.09 17.77
N GLY A 285 33.36 19.93 16.75
CA GLY A 285 34.44 19.81 15.76
C GLY A 285 34.23 18.72 14.70
N GLU A 286 33.15 17.94 14.77
CA GLU A 286 32.83 16.96 13.73
C GLU A 286 32.22 17.67 12.52
N THR A 287 32.70 17.33 11.33
CA THR A 287 32.23 17.88 10.06
C THR A 287 31.67 16.80 9.14
N ASP A 288 32.10 15.55 9.33
CA ASP A 288 31.65 14.41 8.54
C ASP A 288 30.20 14.04 8.87
N PRO A 289 29.28 14.06 7.87
CA PRO A 289 27.87 13.83 8.13
C PRO A 289 27.55 12.40 8.58
N GLU A 290 28.32 11.40 8.16
CA GLU A 290 28.10 10.01 8.59
C GLU A 290 28.52 9.80 10.05
N LYS A 291 29.66 10.37 10.45
CA LYS A 291 30.10 10.37 11.84
C LYS A 291 29.11 11.10 12.73
N LYS A 292 28.59 12.26 12.31
CA LYS A 292 27.50 12.95 13.05
C LYS A 292 26.30 12.04 13.27
N ARG A 293 25.85 11.31 12.23
CA ARG A 293 24.73 10.37 12.35
C ARG A 293 25.03 9.25 13.34
N LYS A 294 26.24 8.67 13.31
CA LYS A 294 26.66 7.62 14.25
C LYS A 294 26.72 8.14 15.69
N ILE A 295 27.27 9.33 15.90
CA ILE A 295 27.36 9.97 17.22
C ILE A 295 25.95 10.25 17.77
N ILE A 296 25.08 10.88 16.98
CA ILE A 296 23.70 11.18 17.41
C ILE A 296 22.93 9.90 17.71
N GLY A 297 23.02 8.90 16.84
CA GLY A 297 22.34 7.62 17.01
C GLY A 297 22.81 6.87 18.25
N GLY A 298 24.12 6.76 18.45
CA GLY A 298 24.70 6.09 19.62
C GLY A 298 24.31 6.79 20.92
N LEU A 299 24.50 8.11 20.99
CA LEU A 299 24.17 8.88 22.19
C LEU A 299 22.67 8.87 22.51
N PHE A 300 21.80 8.83 21.50
CA PHE A 300 20.36 8.68 21.72
C PHE A 300 20.02 7.33 22.36
N ILE A 301 20.66 6.24 21.91
CA ILE A 301 20.47 4.91 22.51
C ILE A 301 20.96 4.92 23.96
N ASP A 302 22.16 5.43 24.22
CA ASP A 302 22.72 5.50 25.57
C ASP A 302 21.77 6.25 26.53
N ILE A 303 21.27 7.42 26.12
CA ILE A 303 20.32 8.22 26.91
C ILE A 303 19.00 7.49 27.12
N PHE A 304 18.52 6.75 26.11
CA PHE A 304 17.25 6.04 26.22
C PHE A 304 17.36 4.80 27.11
N GLU A 305 18.52 4.13 27.15
CA GLU A 305 18.79 2.99 28.04
C GLU A 305 18.96 3.40 29.51
N GLU A 306 19.32 4.66 29.78
CA GLU A 306 19.39 5.22 31.14
C GLU A 306 18.00 5.35 31.82
N GLU A 307 16.89 5.29 31.06
CA GLU A 307 15.51 5.56 31.51
C GLU A 307 14.55 4.37 31.59
#